data_AF-A0A946WS89-F1
#
_entry.id   AF-A0A946WS89-F1
#
_cell.length_a   1.000
_cell.length_b   1.000
_cell.length_c   1.000
_cell.angle_alpha   90.00
_cell.angle_beta   90.00
_cell.angle_gamma   90.00
#
_symmetry.space_group_name_H-M   'P 1'
#
loop_
_entity.id
_entity.type
_entity.pdbx_description
1 polymer ?
#
loop_
_entity_poly.entity_id
_entity_poly.type
_entity_poly.pdbx_seq_one_letter_code
_entity_poly.pdbx_strand_id
1 'polypeptide(L)'
;MPLNTETLVAILDTLNQEVVFVDNDHIIRFMNLEAKRHYHDRSGYSDLIGKSIFDCHNGVSNQLIKDVHARMVKGEDEIFPNEEKLTYSMVAVRDEKGELLGYFERDVNTKGEGL
;
A
#
# COMPACT_ATOMS: atom_id res chain seq x y z
N MET A 1 19.14 -6.49 -20.18
CA MET A 1 18.84 -5.09 -19.79
C MET A 1 17.87 -5.16 -18.62
N PRO A 2 18.08 -4.42 -17.53
CA PRO A 2 17.06 -4.29 -16.48
C PRO A 2 15.80 -3.64 -17.07
N LEU A 3 14.63 -3.92 -16.49
CA LEU A 3 13.36 -3.29 -16.89
C LEU A 3 13.42 -1.77 -16.65
N ASN A 4 12.71 -1.01 -17.48
CA ASN A 4 12.52 0.43 -17.27
C ASN A 4 11.29 0.70 -16.37
N THR A 5 11.16 1.93 -15.88
CA THR A 5 10.04 2.33 -15.01
C THR A 5 8.67 2.12 -15.66
N GLU A 6 8.55 2.38 -16.96
CA GLU A 6 7.31 2.16 -17.72
C GLU A 6 6.83 0.71 -17.61
N THR A 7 7.74 -0.25 -17.81
CA THR A 7 7.41 -1.67 -17.73
C THR A 7 7.05 -2.08 -16.29
N LEU A 8 7.75 -1.55 -15.28
CA LEU A 8 7.45 -1.82 -13.88
C LEU A 8 6.05 -1.31 -13.48
N VAL A 9 5.69 -0.10 -13.90
CA VAL A 9 4.36 0.47 -13.66
C VAL A 9 3.30 -0.36 -14.39
N ALA A 10 3.54 -0.76 -15.64
CA ALA A 10 2.59 -1.59 -16.40
C ALA A 10 2.34 -2.96 -15.72
N ILE A 11 3.36 -3.56 -15.11
CA ILE A 11 3.19 -4.78 -14.31
C ILE A 11 2.27 -4.52 -13.11
N LEU A 12 2.51 -3.45 -12.34
CA LEU A 12 1.69 -3.09 -11.18
C LEU A 12 0.24 -2.74 -11.56
N ASP A 13 0.06 -2.07 -12.71
CA ASP A 13 -1.27 -1.71 -13.24
C ASP A 13 -2.05 -2.93 -13.77
N THR A 14 -1.38 -4.05 -14.03
CA THR A 14 -2.01 -5.31 -14.46
C THR A 14 -2.50 -6.15 -13.28
N LEU A 15 -2.03 -5.86 -12.06
CA LEU A 15 -2.48 -6.59 -10.86
C LEU A 15 -3.98 -6.33 -10.63
N ASN A 16 -4.72 -7.40 -10.34
CA ASN A 16 -6.13 -7.33 -9.93
C ASN A 16 -6.31 -6.89 -8.46
N GLN A 17 -5.22 -6.47 -7.83
CA GLN A 17 -5.17 -6.02 -6.44
C GLN A 17 -4.84 -4.53 -6.40
N GLU A 18 -5.44 -3.82 -5.46
CA GLU A 18 -5.13 -2.42 -5.20
C GLU A 18 -3.74 -2.30 -4.59
N VAL A 19 -2.89 -1.47 -5.20
CA VAL A 19 -1.57 -1.13 -4.66
C VAL A 19 -1.53 0.38 -4.45
N VAL A 20 -1.49 0.78 -3.19
CA VAL A 20 -1.30 2.18 -2.76
C VAL A 20 -0.01 2.26 -1.96
N PHE A 21 1.04 2.79 -2.58
CA PHE A 21 2.32 2.97 -1.90
C PHE A 21 2.37 4.30 -1.17
N VAL A 22 2.73 4.24 0.10
CA VAL A 22 2.85 5.36 1.03
C VAL A 22 4.29 5.41 1.52
N ASP A 23 4.92 6.59 1.46
CA ASP A 23 6.29 6.77 1.93
C ASP A 23 6.38 6.88 3.47
N ASN A 24 7.61 7.06 3.98
CA ASN A 24 7.86 7.22 5.41
C ASN A 24 7.31 8.51 6.03
N ASP A 25 6.96 9.51 5.21
CA ASP A 25 6.29 10.74 5.65
C ASP A 25 4.75 10.57 5.64
N HIS A 26 4.29 9.33 5.40
CA HIS A 26 2.88 8.95 5.31
C HIS A 26 2.15 9.63 4.13
N ILE A 27 2.89 9.95 3.07
CA ILE A 27 2.36 10.55 1.83
C ILE A 27 2.13 9.47 0.79
N ILE A 28 0.94 9.50 0.15
CA ILE A 28 0.61 8.60 -0.95
C ILE A 28 1.44 8.99 -2.17
N ARG A 29 2.36 8.12 -2.61
CA ARG A 29 3.27 8.39 -3.73
C ARG A 29 2.93 7.66 -5.00
N PHE A 30 2.21 6.55 -4.90
CA PHE A 30 1.81 5.78 -6.07
C PHE A 30 0.49 5.04 -5.82
N MET A 31 -0.29 4.91 -6.90
CA MET A 31 -1.49 4.09 -6.96
C MET A 31 -1.48 3.36 -8.31
N ASN A 32 -1.72 2.05 -8.29
CA ASN A 32 -1.92 1.30 -9.52
C ASN A 32 -3.33 1.55 -10.10
N LEU A 33 -3.57 1.00 -11.29
CA LEU A 33 -4.83 1.17 -12.02
C LEU A 33 -6.05 0.70 -11.21
N GLU A 34 -5.97 -0.45 -10.53
CA GLU A 34 -7.10 -0.95 -9.72
C GLU A 34 -7.39 -0.06 -8.50
N ALA A 35 -6.37 0.41 -7.79
CA ALA A 35 -6.56 1.40 -6.73
C ALA A 35 -7.21 2.68 -7.27
N LYS A 36 -6.72 3.21 -8.40
CA LYS A 36 -7.29 4.42 -9.02
C LYS A 36 -8.77 4.23 -9.35
N ARG A 37 -9.15 3.10 -9.95
CA ARG A 37 -10.55 2.75 -10.27
C ARG A 37 -11.40 2.72 -9.01
N HIS A 38 -10.96 1.97 -8.01
CA HIS A 38 -11.68 1.81 -6.76
C HIS A 38 -11.99 3.15 -6.08
N TYR A 39 -10.98 4.00 -5.91
CA TYR A 39 -11.12 5.27 -5.19
C TYR A 39 -11.77 6.38 -6.02
N HIS A 40 -11.64 6.33 -7.34
CA HIS A 40 -12.40 7.19 -8.25
C HIS A 40 -13.91 6.89 -8.14
N ASP A 41 -14.28 5.61 -8.24
CA ASP A 41 -15.69 5.19 -8.33
C ASP A 41 -16.43 5.27 -6.99
N ARG A 42 -15.74 5.02 -5.86
CA ARG A 42 -16.38 5.05 -4.53
C ARG A 42 -16.50 6.46 -3.93
N SER A 43 -15.59 7.35 -4.28
CA SER A 43 -15.36 8.53 -3.43
C SER A 43 -15.25 9.85 -4.22
N GLY A 44 -15.17 9.81 -5.56
CA GLY A 44 -14.94 11.00 -6.38
C GLY A 44 -13.58 11.66 -6.16
N TYR A 45 -12.65 10.96 -5.48
CA TYR A 45 -11.29 11.45 -5.24
C TYR A 45 -10.47 11.20 -6.51
N SER A 46 -10.38 12.21 -7.36
CA SER A 46 -9.59 12.13 -8.60
C SER A 46 -8.08 12.32 -8.38
N ASP A 47 -7.65 12.76 -7.19
CA ASP A 47 -6.24 13.02 -6.90
C ASP A 47 -5.89 12.74 -5.43
N LEU A 48 -5.40 11.54 -5.14
CA LEU A 48 -4.90 11.14 -3.82
C LEU A 48 -3.37 11.19 -3.74
N ILE A 49 -2.68 11.25 -4.89
CA ILE A 49 -1.22 11.34 -4.93
C ILE A 49 -0.80 12.67 -4.28
N GLY A 50 0.19 12.59 -3.38
CA GLY A 50 0.69 13.76 -2.64
C GLY A 50 -0.12 14.10 -1.38
N LYS A 51 -1.23 13.42 -1.10
CA LYS A 51 -1.98 13.59 0.15
C LYS A 51 -1.43 12.68 1.26
N SER A 52 -1.65 13.10 2.50
CA SER A 52 -1.38 12.28 3.67
C SER A 52 -2.41 11.16 3.76
N ILE A 53 -1.95 9.92 4.00
CA ILE A 53 -2.85 8.79 4.27
C ILE A 53 -3.71 9.03 5.52
N PHE A 54 -3.26 9.89 6.43
CA PHE A 54 -3.98 10.23 7.66
C PHE A 54 -5.22 11.11 7.41
N ASP A 55 -5.29 11.80 6.26
CA ASP A 55 -6.47 12.57 5.88
C ASP A 55 -7.62 11.64 5.44
N CYS A 56 -7.29 10.40 5.07
CA CYS A 56 -8.26 9.37 4.65
C CYS A 56 -8.81 8.53 5.82
N HIS A 57 -8.24 8.68 7.02
CA HIS A 57 -8.45 7.75 8.13
C HIS A 57 -8.84 8.50 9.41
N ASN A 58 -9.59 7.81 10.29
CA ASN A 58 -9.93 8.34 11.60
C ASN A 58 -8.73 8.23 12.56
N GLY A 59 -8.84 8.86 13.74
CA GLY A 59 -7.75 8.90 14.72
C GLY A 59 -7.27 7.51 15.21
N VAL A 60 -8.18 6.53 15.32
CA VAL A 60 -7.83 5.17 15.74
C VAL A 60 -7.01 4.47 14.65
N SER A 61 -7.46 4.54 13.40
CA SER A 61 -6.73 4.01 12.25
C SER A 61 -5.38 4.71 12.07
N ASN A 62 -5.30 6.02 12.29
CA ASN A 62 -4.05 6.76 12.23
C ASN A 62 -3.03 6.28 13.26
N GLN A 63 -3.47 5.97 14.49
CA GLN A 63 -2.57 5.44 15.50
C GLN A 63 -2.08 4.04 15.11
N LEU A 64 -2.97 3.18 14.61
CA LEU A 64 -2.61 1.85 14.14
C LEU A 64 -1.55 1.90 13.02
N ILE A 65 -1.73 2.77 12.03
CA ILE A 65 -0.76 2.96 10.93
C ILE A 65 0.60 3.37 11.48
N LYS A 66 0.64 4.29 12.46
CA LYS A 66 1.90 4.72 13.10
C LYS A 66 2.59 3.59 13.86
N ASP A 67 1.83 2.78 14.60
CA ASP A 67 2.36 1.67 15.37
C ASP A 67 2.94 0.58 14.44
N VAL A 68 2.25 0.29 13.34
CA VAL A 68 2.73 -0.62 12.29
C VAL A 68 3.99 -0.08 11.61
N HIS A 69 4.02 1.20 11.25
CA HIS A 69 5.21 1.83 10.66
C HIS A 69 6.41 1.75 11.61
N ALA A 70 6.22 2.03 12.89
CA ALA A 70 7.28 1.94 13.90
C ALA A 70 7.86 0.52 14.03
N ARG A 71 7.05 -0.53 13.79
CA ARG A 71 7.51 -1.92 13.71
C ARG A 71 8.30 -2.19 12.43
N MET A 72 7.86 -1.65 11.29
CA MET A 72 8.61 -1.76 10.02
C MET A 72 9.98 -1.07 10.08
N VAL A 73 10.06 0.09 10.75
CA VAL A 73 11.33 0.77 11.03
C VAL A 73 12.28 -0.12 11.82
N LYS A 74 11.76 -1.00 12.69
CA LYS A 74 12.55 -1.98 13.46
C LYS A 74 12.91 -3.25 12.68
N GLY A 75 12.47 -3.38 11.42
CA GLY A 75 12.85 -4.47 10.53
C GLY A 75 11.76 -5.50 10.26
N GLU A 76 10.53 -5.31 10.74
CA GLU A 76 9.42 -6.19 10.34
C GLU A 76 9.01 -5.92 8.89
N ASP A 77 8.77 -6.97 8.10
CA ASP A 77 8.48 -6.85 6.67
C ASP A 77 6.98 -6.94 6.34
N GLU A 78 6.22 -7.73 7.08
CA GLU A 78 4.78 -7.89 6.89
C GLU A 78 4.09 -7.98 8.23
N ILE A 79 3.07 -7.14 8.43
CA ILE A 79 2.34 -7.03 9.69
C ILE A 79 0.85 -7.14 9.40
N PHE A 80 0.15 -8.02 10.11
CA PHE A 80 -1.31 -8.12 10.09
C PHE A 80 -1.89 -7.28 11.23
N PRO A 81 -2.55 -6.15 10.95
CA PRO A 81 -3.07 -5.30 12.03
C PRO A 81 -4.21 -5.98 12.80
N ASN A 82 -4.89 -6.94 12.18
CA ASN A 82 -5.86 -7.81 12.83
C ASN A 82 -5.43 -9.28 12.64
N GLU A 83 -4.73 -9.81 13.65
CA GLU A 83 -4.20 -11.18 13.66
C GLU A 83 -5.30 -12.26 13.73
N GLU A 84 -6.52 -11.92 14.16
CA GLU A 84 -7.63 -12.87 14.23
C GLU A 84 -8.35 -13.06 12.89
N LYS A 85 -8.50 -11.98 12.11
CA LYS A 85 -9.22 -12.01 10.83
C LYS A 85 -8.33 -12.21 9.62
N LEU A 86 -7.06 -11.82 9.70
CA LEU A 86 -6.04 -11.94 8.63
C LEU A 86 -6.54 -11.51 7.25
N THR A 87 -7.40 -10.49 7.19
CA THR A 87 -8.03 -10.05 5.94
C THR A 87 -7.12 -9.19 5.07
N TYR A 88 -6.17 -8.49 5.68
CA TYR A 88 -5.16 -7.71 4.99
C TYR A 88 -3.91 -7.64 5.85
N SER A 89 -2.78 -7.33 5.21
CA SER A 89 -1.52 -7.01 5.86
C SER A 89 -0.96 -5.69 5.35
N MET A 90 -0.05 -5.10 6.11
CA MET A 90 0.78 -3.98 5.67
C MET A 90 2.17 -4.52 5.38
N VAL A 91 2.68 -4.22 4.19
CA VAL A 91 3.94 -4.77 3.66
C VAL A 91 4.96 -3.64 3.52
N ALA A 92 6.13 -3.82 4.11
CA ALA A 92 7.26 -2.90 4.00
C ALA A 92 7.85 -2.96 2.59
N VAL A 93 8.18 -1.80 2.03
CA VAL A 93 8.96 -1.67 0.79
C VAL A 93 10.34 -1.21 1.19
N ARG A 94 11.37 -1.96 0.79
CA ARG A 94 12.77 -1.69 1.13
C ARG A 94 13.62 -1.52 -0.10
N ASP A 95 14.69 -0.75 0.01
CA ASP A 95 15.71 -0.66 -1.02
C ASP A 95 16.69 -1.85 -0.97
N GLU A 96 17.70 -1.84 -1.85
CA GLU A 96 18.72 -2.90 -1.92
C GLU A 96 19.56 -3.04 -0.64
N LYS A 97 19.59 -2.02 0.22
CA LYS A 97 20.31 -2.03 1.50
C LYS A 97 19.42 -2.45 2.66
N GLY A 98 18.12 -2.68 2.42
CA GLY A 98 17.14 -3.00 3.45
C GLY A 98 16.54 -1.78 4.15
N GLU A 99 16.84 -0.56 3.68
CA GLU A 99 16.26 0.67 4.23
C GLU A 99 14.78 0.76 3.85
N LEU A 100 13.93 1.06 4.84
CA LEU A 100 12.49 1.22 4.62
C LEU A 100 12.26 2.44 3.72
N LEU A 101 11.63 2.24 2.56
CA LEU A 101 11.19 3.30 1.65
C LEU A 101 9.75 3.74 1.93
N GLY A 102 8.96 2.85 2.51
CA GLY A 102 7.54 3.06 2.79
C GLY A 102 6.82 1.71 2.91
N TYR A 103 5.52 1.72 2.66
CA TYR A 103 4.68 0.54 2.80
C TYR A 103 3.45 0.61 1.90
N PHE A 104 2.79 -0.53 1.71
CA PHE A 104 1.47 -0.61 1.09
C PHE A 104 0.60 -1.63 1.82
N GLU A 105 -0.72 -1.52 1.67
CA GLU A 105 -1.67 -2.51 2.17
C GLU A 105 -1.85 -3.62 1.13
N ARG A 106 -1.88 -4.88 1.59
CA ARG A 106 -2.17 -6.06 0.79
C ARG A 106 -3.40 -6.78 1.35
N ASP A 107 -4.52 -6.72 0.63
CA ASP A 107 -5.64 -7.63 0.84
C ASP A 107 -5.21 -9.10 0.67
N VAL A 108 -5.57 -9.95 1.62
CA VAL A 108 -5.21 -11.37 1.66
C VAL A 108 -6.30 -12.22 1.00
N ASN A 109 -7.51 -11.65 0.84
CA ASN A 109 -8.65 -12.32 0.25
C ASN A 109 -8.77 -12.09 -1.26
N THR A 110 -7.67 -11.79 -1.96
CA THR A 110 -7.68 -11.73 -3.43
C THR A 110 -8.27 -13.03 -3.95
N LYS A 111 -9.54 -12.95 -4.39
CA LYS A 111 -10.28 -14.07 -4.93
C LYS A 111 -9.47 -14.59 -6.11
N GLY A 112 -8.87 -15.75 -5.93
CA GLY A 112 -8.44 -16.58 -7.05
C GLY A 112 -9.69 -17.05 -7.79
N GLU A 113 -10.33 -16.17 -8.57
CA GLU A 113 -11.12 -16.63 -9.69
C GLU A 113 -10.15 -16.90 -10.85
N GLY A 114 -9.72 -18.17 -10.94
CA GLY A 114 -9.15 -18.74 -12.16
C GLY A 114 -7.63 -18.89 -12.20
N LEU A 115 -7.16 -20.05 -11.74
CA LEU A 115 -6.33 -20.93 -12.58
C LEU A 115 -7.02 -22.30 -12.68
#